data_AF-A0A4Q3L109-F1
#
_entry.id   AF-A0A4Q3L109-F1
#
_cell.length_a   1.000
_cell.length_b   1.000
_cell.length_c   1.000
_cell.angle_alpha   90.00
_cell.angle_beta   90.00
_cell.angle_gamma   90.00
#
_symmetry.space_group_name_H-M   'P 1'
#
loop_
_entity.id
_entity.type
_entity.pdbx_description
1 polymer ?
#
loop_
_entity_poly.entity_id
_entity_poly.type
_entity_poly.pdbx_seq_one_letter_code
_entity_poly.pdbx_strand_id
1 'polypeptide(L)'
;MAKRSKQEKAKGTPERSIWRGNVSFGLVSIPVGLYRAEDDQDLHFTMLDKHGHAPIRYDRKNSRTGKALQWSDIVKGYPVGNGDYV
;
A
#
# COMPACT_ATOMS: atom_id res chain seq x y z
N MET A 1 -11.69 -24.04 40.55
CA MET A 1 -10.25 -23.69 40.55
C MET A 1 -9.74 -23.89 39.12
N ALA A 2 -9.61 -22.84 38.32
CA ALA A 2 -8.51 -21.88 38.26
C ALA A 2 -7.44 -22.28 37.21
N LYS A 3 -7.60 -21.67 36.02
CA LYS A 3 -6.57 -21.05 35.16
C LYS A 3 -5.58 -21.90 34.35
N ARG A 4 -5.34 -21.36 33.14
CA ARG A 4 -4.21 -21.53 32.20
C ARG A 4 -4.25 -22.82 31.37
N SER A 5 -4.01 -22.79 30.05
CA SER A 5 -3.17 -21.88 29.27
C SER A 5 -3.69 -21.76 27.84
N LYS A 6 -4.27 -20.60 27.52
CA LYS A 6 -4.47 -20.13 26.14
C LYS A 6 -3.13 -19.60 25.64
N GLN A 7 -2.85 -19.81 24.35
CA GLN A 7 -1.77 -19.27 23.50
C GLN A 7 -0.47 -20.09 23.40
N GLU A 8 -0.47 -20.99 22.42
CA GLU A 8 0.69 -21.20 21.57
C GLU A 8 0.61 -20.16 20.45
N LYS A 9 1.27 -19.00 20.62
CA LYS A 9 1.37 -17.97 19.58
C LYS A 9 2.40 -18.46 18.55
N ALA A 10 1.94 -18.69 17.33
CA ALA A 10 2.78 -18.96 16.17
C ALA A 10 3.86 -17.88 16.04
N LYS A 11 5.13 -18.29 15.99
CA LYS A 11 6.24 -17.39 15.63
C LYS A 11 6.15 -17.06 14.14
N GLY A 12 5.53 -15.91 13.83
CA GLY A 12 5.63 -15.29 12.51
C GLY A 12 7.07 -14.83 12.23
N THR A 13 7.45 -14.80 10.95
CA THR A 13 8.67 -14.16 10.43
C THR A 13 8.94 -12.83 11.15
N PRO A 14 10.19 -12.49 11.52
CA PRO A 14 10.46 -11.27 12.28
C PRO A 14 9.83 -10.06 11.59
N GLU A 15 8.88 -9.45 12.28
CA GLU A 15 8.03 -8.40 11.74
C GLU A 15 8.91 -7.25 11.23
N ARG A 16 8.67 -6.82 9.99
CA ARG A 16 9.41 -5.70 9.40
C ARG A 16 9.06 -4.43 10.17
N SER A 17 10.05 -3.78 10.77
CA SER A 17 9.85 -2.49 11.45
C SER A 17 9.32 -1.46 10.46
N ILE A 18 8.26 -0.74 10.84
CA ILE A 18 7.74 0.41 10.08
C ILE A 18 8.77 1.53 10.08
N TRP A 19 9.42 1.74 11.22
CA TRP A 19 10.36 2.83 11.41
C TRP A 19 11.42 2.46 12.46
N ARG A 20 12.60 3.06 12.33
CA ARG A 20 13.69 2.98 13.30
C ARG A 20 14.22 4.38 13.58
N GLY A 21 14.47 4.69 14.83
CA GLY A 21 15.07 5.95 15.23
C GLY A 21 15.45 5.99 16.70
N ASN A 22 15.72 7.19 17.21
CA ASN A 22 16.16 7.38 18.58
C ASN A 22 15.16 8.27 19.33
N VAL A 23 14.79 7.87 20.54
CA VAL A 23 14.03 8.72 21.47
C VAL A 23 15.02 9.23 22.51
N SER A 24 15.12 10.55 22.60
CA SER A 24 16.02 11.22 23.54
C SER A 24 15.24 11.93 24.65
N PHE A 25 15.70 11.80 25.88
CA PHE A 25 15.14 12.49 27.04
C PHE A 25 16.29 13.02 27.91
N GLY A 26 16.40 14.35 27.99
CA GLY A 26 17.52 15.02 28.66
C GLY A 26 18.86 14.71 27.99
N LEU A 27 19.67 13.87 28.65
CA LEU A 27 21.02 13.46 28.23
C LEU A 27 21.10 11.99 27.78
N VAL A 28 19.98 11.27 27.75
CA VAL A 28 19.94 9.85 27.38
C VAL A 28 19.26 9.71 26.02
N SER A 29 19.88 8.92 25.13
CA SER A 29 19.33 8.57 23.81
C SER A 29 19.17 7.05 23.70
N ILE A 30 17.95 6.58 23.43
CA ILE A 30 17.63 5.16 23.31
C ILE A 30 17.22 4.85 21.87
N PRO A 31 17.85 3.86 21.19
CA PRO A 31 17.39 3.39 19.90
C PRO A 31 16.10 2.58 20.05
N VAL A 32 15.11 2.89 19.21
CA VAL A 32 13.80 2.24 19.20
C VAL A 32 13.41 1.82 17.78
N GLY A 33 12.63 0.75 17.68
CA GLY A 33 11.98 0.31 16.44
C GLY A 33 10.47 0.27 16.63
N LEU A 34 9.72 0.78 15.65
CA LEU A 34 8.27 0.71 15.61
C LEU A 34 7.82 -0.51 14.81
N TYR A 35 6.98 -1.34 15.42
CA TYR A 35 6.44 -2.58 14.84
C TYR A 35 4.91 -2.55 14.89
N ARG A 36 4.25 -3.24 13.96
CA ARG A 36 2.79 -3.37 13.97
C ARG A 36 2.39 -4.29 15.12
N ALA A 37 1.48 -3.86 15.98
CA ALA A 37 0.98 -4.71 17.07
C ALA A 37 0.03 -5.82 16.58
N GLU A 38 -0.57 -5.61 15.41
CA GLU A 38 -1.48 -6.53 14.74
C GLU A 38 -1.11 -6.67 13.27
N ASP A 39 -1.31 -7.87 12.74
CA ASP A 39 -1.17 -8.12 11.31
C ASP A 39 -2.56 -7.99 10.66
N ASP A 40 -2.66 -7.09 9.70
CA ASP A 40 -3.90 -6.83 8.99
C ASP A 40 -4.01 -7.84 7.85
N GLN A 41 -4.93 -8.79 7.98
CA GLN A 41 -5.14 -9.85 7.01
C GLN A 41 -6.07 -9.35 5.90
N ASP A 42 -5.56 -8.46 5.07
CA ASP A 42 -6.29 -8.01 3.89
C ASP A 42 -6.18 -9.04 2.75
N LEU A 43 -7.33 -9.43 2.20
CA LEU A 43 -7.39 -10.31 1.04
C LEU A 43 -7.05 -9.52 -0.22
N HIS A 44 -5.83 -9.68 -0.72
CA HIS A 44 -5.42 -9.10 -1.99
C HIS A 44 -5.94 -9.93 -3.17
N PHE A 45 -6.72 -9.29 -4.05
CA PHE A 45 -7.17 -9.90 -5.29
C PHE A 45 -6.34 -9.40 -6.47
N THR A 46 -5.86 -10.33 -7.29
CA THR A 46 -5.35 -10.03 -8.63
C THR A 46 -6.53 -10.04 -9.59
N MET A 47 -6.71 -8.98 -10.38
CA MET A 47 -7.74 -8.96 -11.40
C MET A 47 -7.34 -9.82 -12.59
N LEU A 48 -8.20 -10.77 -12.93
CA LEU A 48 -7.98 -11.74 -13.99
C LEU A 48 -9.01 -11.57 -15.10
N ASP A 49 -8.61 -11.85 -16.33
CA ASP A 49 -9.53 -12.00 -17.45
C ASP A 49 -10.49 -13.18 -17.20
N LYS A 50 -11.77 -12.99 -17.47
CA LYS A 50 -12.82 -13.99 -17.23
C LYS A 50 -12.64 -15.24 -18.09
N HIS A 51 -12.09 -15.09 -19.29
CA HIS A 51 -11.98 -16.19 -20.25
C HIS A 51 -10.65 -16.94 -20.14
N GLY A 52 -9.54 -16.21 -20.03
CA GLY A 52 -8.21 -16.79 -19.99
C GLY A 52 -7.57 -16.88 -18.60
N HIS A 53 -8.19 -16.32 -17.56
CA HIS A 53 -7.63 -16.17 -16.21
C HIS A 53 -6.24 -15.50 -16.15
N ALA A 54 -5.87 -14.78 -17.21
CA ALA A 54 -4.63 -14.04 -17.27
C ALA A 54 -4.75 -12.73 -16.46
N PRO A 55 -3.69 -12.28 -15.77
CA PRO A 55 -3.72 -11.01 -15.05
C PRO A 55 -3.87 -9.83 -16.00
N ILE A 56 -4.79 -8.92 -15.68
CA ILE A 56 -5.00 -7.72 -16.49
C ILE A 56 -3.97 -6.64 -16.16
N ARG A 57 -3.60 -5.82 -17.15
CA ARG A 57 -2.78 -4.61 -16.97
C ARG A 57 -3.58 -3.38 -17.37
N TYR A 58 -3.30 -2.27 -16.70
CA TYR A 58 -3.92 -0.98 -16.99
C TYR A 58 -3.00 -0.14 -17.86
N ASP A 59 -3.48 0.18 -19.07
CA ASP A 59 -2.83 1.13 -19.96
C ASP A 59 -3.63 2.44 -19.98
N ARG A 60 -2.92 3.57 -19.91
CA ARG A 60 -3.53 4.89 -20.12
C ARG A 60 -3.54 5.17 -21.62
N LYS A 61 -4.71 5.39 -22.19
CA LYS A 61 -4.88 5.65 -23.63
C LYS A 61 -5.62 6.96 -23.84
N ASN A 62 -5.25 7.71 -24.88
CA ASN A 62 -5.96 8.91 -25.26
C ASN A 62 -7.35 8.55 -25.81
N SER A 63 -8.43 9.09 -25.24
CA SER A 63 -9.80 8.72 -25.60
C SER A 63 -10.18 9.02 -27.05
N ARG A 64 -9.51 9.98 -27.71
CA ARG A 64 -9.79 10.34 -29.11
C ARG A 64 -9.02 9.46 -30.11
N THR A 65 -7.80 9.06 -29.77
CA THR A 65 -6.89 8.38 -30.72
C THR A 65 -6.60 6.93 -30.39
N GLY A 66 -6.94 6.46 -29.18
CA GLY A 66 -6.68 5.11 -28.69
C GLY A 66 -5.20 4.79 -28.41
N LYS A 67 -4.29 5.74 -28.64
CA LYS A 67 -2.85 5.56 -28.43
C LYS A 67 -2.51 5.52 -26.95
N ALA A 68 -1.63 4.60 -26.56
CA ALA A 68 -1.08 4.57 -25.21
C ALA A 68 -0.26 5.83 -24.92
N LEU A 69 -0.42 6.37 -23.71
CA LEU A 69 0.28 7.56 -23.24
C LEU A 69 1.29 7.17 -22.17
N GLN A 70 2.48 7.74 -22.25
CA GLN A 70 3.46 7.66 -21.18
C GLN A 70 3.14 8.65 -20.07
N TRP A 71 3.76 8.46 -18.90
CA TRP A 71 3.46 9.33 -17.77
C TRP A 71 3.86 10.79 -18.01
N SER A 72 4.93 11.00 -18.79
CA SER A 72 5.41 12.33 -19.24
C SER A 72 4.40 13.09 -20.09
N ASP A 73 3.51 12.37 -20.78
CA ASP A 73 2.61 12.93 -21.77
C ASP A 73 1.23 13.26 -21.18
N ILE A 74 1.06 13.10 -19.86
CA ILE A 74 -0.19 13.32 -19.16
C ILE A 74 -0.05 14.52 -18.23
N VAL A 75 -0.79 15.57 -18.54
CA VAL A 75 -0.96 16.74 -17.67
C VAL A 75 -2.26 16.62 -16.88
N LYS A 76 -2.28 17.17 -15.67
CA LYS A 76 -3.50 17.31 -14.87
C LYS A 76 -4.12 18.65 -15.23
N GLY A 77 -5.41 18.66 -15.58
CA GLY A 77 -6.18 19.88 -15.79
C GLY A 77 -7.40 19.91 -14.87
N TYR A 78 -7.69 21.05 -14.28
CA TYR A 78 -8.88 21.33 -13.50
C TYR A 78 -9.95 21.98 -14.38
N PRO A 79 -11.20 21.49 -14.39
CA PRO A 79 -12.25 22.06 -15.25
C PRO A 79 -12.64 23.47 -14.78
N VAL A 80 -12.59 24.45 -15.67
CA VAL A 80 -12.99 25.86 -15.36
C VAL A 80 -14.37 26.24 -15.92
N GLY A 81 -15.09 25.28 -16.50
CA GLY A 81 -16.37 25.48 -17.16
C GLY A 81 -16.23 25.57 -18.69
N ASN A 82 -17.33 25.40 -19.42
CA ASN A 82 -17.40 25.47 -20.89
C ASN A 82 -16.49 24.50 -21.67
N GLY A 83 -15.97 23.45 -21.02
CA GLY A 83 -15.08 22.47 -21.65
C GLY A 83 -13.60 22.82 -21.59
N ASP A 84 -13.25 23.92 -20.92
CA ASP A 84 -11.87 24.37 -20.73
C ASP A 84 -11.25 23.77 -19.44
N TYR A 85 -9.93 23.54 -19.47
CA TYR A 85 -9.15 22.97 -18.38
C TYR A 85 -7.91 23.84 -18.09
N VAL A 86 -7.56 24.05 -16.82
CA VAL A 86 -6.36 24.78 -16.34
C VAL A 86 -5.43 23.87 -15.57
#